data_AF-Q8IXI1-F1
#
_entry.id   AF-Q8IXI1-F1
#
_cell.length_a   1.000
_cell.length_b   1.000
_cell.length_c   1.000
_cell.angle_alpha   90.00
_cell.angle_beta   90.00
_cell.angle_gamma   90.00
#
_symmetry.space_group_name_H-M   'P 1'
#
loop_
_entity.id
_entity.type
_entity.pdbx_description
1 polymer ?
#
loop_
_entity_poly.entity_id
_entity_poly.type
_entity_poly.pdbx_seq_one_letter_code
_entity_poly.pdbx_strand_id
1 'polypeptide(L)'
;MRRDVRILLLGEAQVGKTSLILSLVGEEFPEEVPPRAEEITIPADVTPEKVPTHIVDYSEAEQTDEELREEIHKANVVCVVYDVSEEATIEKIRTKWIPLVNGGTTQGPRVPIILVGNKSDLRSGSSMEAVLPIMSQFPEIETCVECSAKNLRNISELFYYAQKAVLHPTAPLYDPEAKQLRPACAQALTRIFRLSDQDLDQALSDEELNAFQKSCFGHPLAPQALEDVKTVVCRNVAGGVREDRLTLDGFLFLNTLFIQRGRHETTWTILRRFGYSDALELTADYLSPLIHVPPGCSTELNHLGYQFVQRVFEKHDQDRDGALSPVELQSLFSVFPAAPWGPELPRTVRTEAGRLPLHGYLCQWTLVTYLDVRSCLGHLGYLGYPTLCEQDQAHAITVTREKRLDQEKGQTQRSVLLCKVVGARGVGKSAFLQAFLGRGLGHQDTREQPPGYAIDTVQVNGQEKYLILCEVGTDGLLATSLDATCDVACLMFDGSDPKSFAHCASVYKHHYMDGQTPCLFVSSKADLPEGVAVSGPSPAEFCRKHRLPAPVPFSCAGPAEPSTTIFTQLATMAAFPHLVHAELHPSSFWLRGLLGVVGAAVAAVLSFSLYRVLVKSQ
;
A
#
# COMPACT_ATOMS: atom_id res chain seq x y z
N MET A 1 7.10 15.34 3.21
CA MET A 1 7.47 16.76 2.98
C MET A 1 8.29 17.22 4.18
N ARG A 2 9.29 18.07 3.95
CA ARG A 2 10.09 18.65 5.04
C ARG A 2 9.19 19.49 5.96
N ARG A 3 9.55 19.53 7.25
CA ARG A 3 8.79 20.24 8.29
C ARG A 3 9.23 21.69 8.47
N ASP A 4 10.39 22.04 7.96
CA ASP A 4 11.04 23.34 8.04
C ASP A 4 11.99 23.50 6.85
N VAL A 5 12.30 24.75 6.50
CA VAL A 5 13.25 25.09 5.44
C VAL A 5 14.31 26.05 6.00
N ARG A 6 15.58 25.67 5.91
CA ARG A 6 16.73 26.54 6.26
C ARG A 6 17.36 27.13 5.00
N ILE A 7 17.27 28.45 4.85
CA ILE A 7 17.85 29.26 3.78
C ILE A 7 19.13 29.92 4.31
N LEU A 8 20.27 29.64 3.69
CA LEU A 8 21.56 30.26 4.05
C LEU A 8 21.95 31.29 3.00
N LEU A 9 22.24 32.53 3.41
CA LEU A 9 22.75 33.58 2.52
C LEU A 9 24.28 33.62 2.60
N LEU A 10 24.92 33.41 1.45
CA LEU A 10 26.38 33.52 1.25
C LEU A 10 26.69 34.59 0.22
N GLY A 11 27.95 35.02 0.13
CA GLY A 11 28.38 36.08 -0.79
C GLY A 11 29.47 36.94 -0.18
N GLU A 12 30.18 37.70 -1.03
CA GLU A 12 31.28 38.58 -0.58
C GLU A 12 30.80 39.62 0.45
N ALA A 13 31.74 40.26 1.14
CA ALA A 13 31.42 41.39 2.01
C ALA A 13 30.69 42.50 1.23
N GLN A 14 29.80 43.22 1.90
CA GLN A 14 29.12 44.42 1.36
C GLN A 14 28.21 44.22 0.13
N VAL A 15 27.93 42.97 -0.29
CA VAL A 15 26.94 42.68 -1.35
C VAL A 15 25.48 42.90 -0.90
N GLY A 16 25.25 43.05 0.41
CA GLY A 16 23.94 43.37 0.99
C GLY A 16 23.10 42.17 1.44
N LYS A 17 23.72 41.08 1.90
CA LYS A 17 23.05 39.90 2.49
C LYS A 17 22.14 40.29 3.66
N THR A 18 22.73 40.91 4.68
CA THR A 18 22.04 41.41 5.87
C THR A 18 20.92 42.41 5.51
N SER A 19 21.17 43.30 4.54
CA SER A 19 20.16 44.25 4.07
C SER A 19 18.95 43.56 3.45
N LEU A 20 19.13 42.50 2.64
CA LEU A 20 18.01 41.73 2.09
C LEU A 20 17.16 41.09 3.19
N ILE A 21 17.81 40.57 4.23
CA ILE A 21 17.14 39.93 5.37
C ILE A 21 16.35 40.95 6.20
N LEU A 22 17.00 42.06 6.58
CA LEU A 22 16.36 43.11 7.38
C LEU A 22 15.22 43.79 6.62
N SER A 23 15.39 44.01 5.31
CA SER A 23 14.34 44.59 4.48
C SER A 23 13.14 43.66 4.26
N LEU A 24 13.32 42.34 4.34
CA LEU A 24 12.20 41.41 4.34
C LEU A 24 11.35 41.57 5.61
N VAL A 25 11.99 41.69 6.77
CA VAL A 25 11.29 41.71 8.07
C VAL A 25 10.74 43.10 8.41
N GLY A 26 11.50 44.15 8.12
CA GLY A 26 11.12 45.54 8.42
C GLY A 26 10.23 46.18 7.36
N GLU A 27 10.10 45.58 6.18
CA GLU A 27 9.45 46.20 5.01
C GLU A 27 10.03 47.60 4.65
N GLU A 28 11.26 47.88 5.07
CA GLU A 28 11.99 49.12 4.83
C GLU A 28 13.49 48.87 4.66
N PHE A 29 14.22 49.81 4.06
CA PHE A 29 15.67 49.68 3.92
C PHE A 29 16.37 50.14 5.21
N PRO A 30 17.19 49.29 5.85
CA PRO A 30 17.91 49.67 7.06
C PRO A 30 18.98 50.74 6.78
N GLU A 31 18.95 51.85 7.51
CA GLU A 31 20.01 52.89 7.44
C GLU A 31 21.33 52.41 8.05
N GLU A 32 21.24 51.70 9.17
CA GLU A 32 22.39 51.06 9.84
C GLU A 32 22.28 49.54 9.69
N VAL A 33 23.29 48.93 9.05
CA VAL A 33 23.33 47.49 8.79
C VAL A 33 24.42 46.86 9.65
N PRO A 34 24.09 45.95 10.59
CA PRO A 34 25.08 45.22 11.36
C PRO A 34 25.91 44.29 10.45
N PRO A 35 27.06 43.76 10.92
CA PRO A 35 27.87 42.84 10.13
C PRO A 35 27.18 41.51 9.80
N ARG A 36 26.18 41.11 10.60
CA ARG A 36 25.38 39.89 10.46
C ARG A 36 24.01 40.07 11.10
N ALA A 37 22.96 39.55 10.48
CA ALA A 37 21.63 39.45 11.10
C ALA A 37 21.53 38.22 12.02
N GLU A 38 20.74 38.34 13.10
CA GLU A 38 20.33 37.16 13.87
C GLU A 38 19.48 36.22 13.00
N GLU A 39 19.46 34.93 13.35
CA GLU A 39 18.65 33.96 12.62
C GLU A 39 17.16 34.30 12.75
N ILE A 40 16.53 34.57 11.61
CA ILE A 40 15.12 34.93 11.54
C ILE A 40 14.32 33.69 11.18
N THR A 41 13.26 33.43 11.94
CA THR A 41 12.29 32.36 11.63
C THR A 41 11.00 33.00 11.16
N ILE A 42 10.66 32.80 9.88
CA ILE A 42 9.34 33.14 9.35
C ILE A 42 8.37 32.03 9.78
N PRO A 43 7.31 32.35 10.54
CA PRO A 43 6.30 31.38 10.94
C PRO A 43 5.57 30.75 9.75
N ALA A 44 5.14 29.50 9.90
CA ALA A 44 4.46 28.74 8.84
C ALA A 44 3.23 29.46 8.27
N ASP A 45 2.44 30.09 9.13
CA ASP A 45 1.20 30.80 8.78
C ASP A 45 1.41 32.01 7.86
N VAL A 46 2.63 32.55 7.80
CA VAL A 46 2.99 33.67 6.92
C VAL A 46 3.57 33.16 5.59
N THR A 47 4.06 31.93 5.54
CA THR A 47 4.64 31.36 4.30
C THR A 47 3.57 30.78 3.36
N PRO A 48 3.72 30.92 2.03
CA PRO A 48 2.78 30.34 1.06
C PRO A 48 2.59 28.82 1.21
N GLU A 49 3.67 28.09 1.48
CA GLU A 49 3.68 26.62 1.58
C GLU A 49 3.33 26.09 2.98
N LYS A 50 3.03 26.98 3.95
CA LYS A 50 2.76 26.64 5.35
C LYS A 50 3.88 25.85 6.03
N VAL A 51 5.13 26.21 5.74
CA VAL A 51 6.33 25.60 6.31
C VAL A 51 7.20 26.69 6.98
N PRO A 52 7.55 26.55 8.28
CA PRO A 52 8.46 27.46 8.94
C PRO A 52 9.77 27.59 8.17
N THR A 53 10.24 28.82 7.99
CA THR A 53 11.43 29.12 7.17
C THR A 53 12.46 29.88 7.99
N HIS A 54 13.61 29.26 8.19
CA HIS A 54 14.76 29.82 8.89
C HIS A 54 15.68 30.50 7.90
N ILE A 55 15.95 31.79 8.09
CA ILE A 55 16.84 32.59 7.25
C ILE A 55 18.10 32.89 8.06
N VAL A 56 19.23 32.46 7.50
CA VAL A 56 20.53 32.52 8.15
C VAL A 56 21.45 33.42 7.35
N ASP A 57 22.02 34.40 8.03
CA ASP A 57 23.05 35.28 7.49
C ASP A 57 24.44 34.76 7.86
N TYR A 58 25.30 34.57 6.86
CA TYR A 58 26.71 34.29 7.10
C TYR A 58 27.56 35.54 6.94
N SER A 59 28.48 35.77 7.88
CA SER A 59 29.43 36.88 7.81
C SER A 59 30.84 36.44 8.14
N GLU A 60 31.77 36.63 7.19
CA GLU A 60 33.20 36.35 7.38
C GLU A 60 33.86 37.26 8.45
N ALA A 61 33.19 38.34 8.86
CA ALA A 61 33.66 39.23 9.92
C ALA A 61 33.39 38.69 11.33
N GLU A 62 32.37 37.84 11.48
CA GLU A 62 31.94 37.31 12.79
C GLU A 62 32.08 35.79 12.90
N GLN A 63 32.16 35.06 11.78
CA GLN A 63 32.15 33.60 11.73
C GLN A 63 33.35 33.05 10.98
N THR A 64 33.83 31.92 11.46
CA THR A 64 34.97 31.15 10.92
C THR A 64 34.59 30.30 9.71
N ASP A 65 35.60 29.78 8.99
CA ASP A 65 35.40 28.84 7.88
C ASP A 65 34.81 27.50 8.37
N GLU A 66 35.13 27.09 9.61
CA GLU A 66 34.53 25.91 10.24
C GLU A 66 33.02 26.10 10.46
N GLU A 67 32.61 27.24 11.02
CA GLU A 67 31.18 27.57 11.21
C GLU A 67 30.45 27.70 9.88
N LEU A 68 31.09 28.25 8.83
CA LEU A 68 30.53 28.29 7.48
C LEU A 68 30.19 26.89 6.97
N ARG A 69 31.11 25.93 7.12
CA ARG A 69 30.88 24.53 6.69
C ARG A 69 29.74 23.88 7.46
N GLU A 70 29.62 24.16 8.76
CA GLU A 70 28.50 23.68 9.57
C GLU A 70 27.17 24.27 9.10
N GLU A 71 27.12 25.57 8.80
CA GLU A 71 25.91 26.23 8.30
C GLU A 71 25.49 25.71 6.92
N ILE A 72 26.45 25.45 6.02
CA ILE A 72 26.17 24.82 4.72
C ILE A 72 25.61 23.40 4.89
N HIS A 73 26.12 22.62 5.85
CA HIS A 73 25.60 21.27 6.12
C HIS A 73 24.17 21.28 6.66
N LYS A 74 23.80 22.30 7.44
CA LYS A 74 22.43 22.49 7.95
C LYS A 74 21.48 23.06 6.88
N ALA A 75 22.01 23.81 5.92
CA ALA A 75 21.21 24.49 4.90
C ALA A 75 20.41 23.52 4.04
N ASN A 76 19.21 23.93 3.65
CA ASN A 76 18.39 23.19 2.70
C ASN A 76 18.46 23.81 1.30
N VAL A 77 18.76 25.10 1.24
CA VAL A 77 19.02 25.88 0.04
C VAL A 77 20.03 26.98 0.39
N VAL A 78 20.91 27.30 -0.56
CA VAL A 78 21.89 28.37 -0.41
C VAL A 78 21.59 29.48 -1.41
N CYS A 79 21.46 30.70 -0.90
CA CYS A 79 21.35 31.91 -1.71
C CYS A 79 22.73 32.56 -1.83
N VAL A 80 23.35 32.54 -3.01
CA VAL A 80 24.63 33.20 -3.25
C VAL A 80 24.37 34.61 -3.79
N VAL A 81 24.61 35.59 -2.92
CA VAL A 81 24.38 37.00 -3.19
C VAL A 81 25.63 37.64 -3.81
N TYR A 82 25.42 38.38 -4.88
CA TYR A 82 26.42 39.19 -5.55
C TYR A 82 25.88 40.60 -5.81
N ASP A 83 26.77 41.54 -6.02
CA ASP A 83 26.43 42.91 -6.37
C ASP A 83 26.39 43.04 -7.88
N VAL A 84 25.24 43.41 -8.46
CA VAL A 84 25.11 43.52 -9.92
C VAL A 84 25.99 44.62 -10.52
N SER A 85 26.46 45.57 -9.71
CA SER A 85 27.35 46.66 -10.11
C SER A 85 28.84 46.32 -10.01
N GLU A 86 29.21 45.21 -9.35
CA GLU A 86 30.59 44.78 -9.15
C GLU A 86 30.86 43.39 -9.77
N GLU A 87 31.43 43.37 -10.98
CA GLU A 87 31.74 42.14 -11.73
C GLU A 87 32.67 41.17 -10.97
N ALA A 88 33.54 41.68 -10.10
CA ALA A 88 34.40 40.85 -9.25
C ALA A 88 33.60 39.92 -8.32
N THR A 89 32.42 40.36 -7.85
CA THR A 89 31.55 39.54 -7.01
C THR A 89 30.89 38.40 -7.80
N ILE A 90 30.64 38.61 -9.11
CA ILE A 90 30.10 37.59 -10.02
C ILE A 90 31.14 36.48 -10.25
N GLU A 91 32.40 36.82 -10.50
CA GLU A 91 33.46 35.81 -10.65
C GLU A 91 33.69 34.98 -9.38
N LYS A 92 33.46 35.58 -8.20
CA LYS A 92 33.54 34.87 -6.90
C LYS A 92 32.45 33.81 -6.74
N ILE A 93 31.31 33.93 -7.40
CA ILE A 93 30.26 32.89 -7.42
C ILE A 93 30.88 31.58 -7.94
N ARG A 94 31.49 31.64 -9.12
CA ARG A 94 32.11 30.48 -9.78
C ARG A 94 33.38 29.99 -9.08
N THR A 95 34.21 30.91 -8.60
CA THR A 95 35.57 30.58 -8.13
C THR A 95 35.67 30.27 -6.63
N LYS A 96 34.76 30.80 -5.81
CA LYS A 96 34.76 30.64 -4.34
C LYS A 96 33.48 29.98 -3.85
N TRP A 97 32.33 30.63 -4.03
CA TRP A 97 31.10 30.28 -3.30
C TRP A 97 30.49 28.93 -3.71
N ILE A 98 30.30 28.67 -5.00
CA ILE A 98 29.75 27.38 -5.45
C ILE A 98 30.69 26.21 -5.11
N PRO A 99 32.02 26.27 -5.37
CA PRO A 99 32.94 25.23 -4.93
C PRO A 99 32.91 24.96 -3.43
N LEU A 100 32.74 26.00 -2.62
CA LEU A 100 32.65 25.89 -1.17
C LEU A 100 31.35 25.20 -0.73
N VAL A 101 30.20 25.59 -1.30
CA VAL A 101 28.90 24.94 -1.05
C VAL A 101 28.93 23.45 -1.43
N ASN A 102 29.60 23.11 -2.52
CA ASN A 102 29.75 21.72 -2.97
C ASN A 102 30.72 20.88 -2.12
N GLY A 103 31.48 21.48 -1.19
CA GLY A 103 32.34 20.76 -0.24
C GLY A 103 33.42 19.85 -0.86
N GLY A 104 33.74 20.02 -2.15
CA GLY A 104 34.67 19.16 -2.89
C GLY A 104 34.14 17.76 -3.23
N THR A 105 32.89 17.42 -2.90
CA THR A 105 32.31 16.13 -3.27
C THR A 105 31.74 16.18 -4.69
N THR A 106 32.21 15.27 -5.55
CA THR A 106 31.63 15.07 -6.89
C THR A 106 30.49 14.06 -6.89
N GLN A 107 30.20 13.42 -5.76
CA GLN A 107 29.25 12.33 -5.61
C GLN A 107 28.28 12.62 -4.46
N GLY A 108 26.98 12.75 -4.78
CA GLY A 108 25.91 12.96 -3.81
C GLY A 108 24.90 14.04 -4.25
N PRO A 109 23.71 14.09 -3.61
CA PRO A 109 22.75 15.16 -3.84
C PRO A 109 23.33 16.49 -3.34
N ARG A 110 23.42 17.48 -4.25
CA ARG A 110 23.88 18.83 -3.93
C ARG A 110 22.74 19.66 -3.35
N VAL A 111 23.08 20.59 -2.47
CA VAL A 111 22.13 21.59 -1.94
C VAL A 111 21.75 22.52 -3.10
N PRO A 112 20.46 22.80 -3.34
CA PRO A 112 20.05 23.74 -4.39
C PRO A 112 20.62 25.14 -4.12
N ILE A 113 21.01 25.81 -5.20
CA ILE A 113 21.59 27.16 -5.16
C ILE A 113 20.67 28.14 -5.89
N ILE A 114 20.43 29.29 -5.25
CA ILE A 114 19.76 30.45 -5.87
C ILE A 114 20.79 31.55 -5.99
N LEU A 115 20.96 32.10 -7.20
CA LEU A 115 21.81 33.27 -7.40
C LEU A 115 20.99 34.54 -7.14
N VAL A 116 21.56 35.48 -6.40
CA VAL A 116 20.88 36.71 -5.98
C VAL A 116 21.67 37.92 -6.43
N GLY A 117 21.21 38.57 -7.49
CA GLY A 117 21.81 39.81 -7.98
C GLY A 117 21.26 41.01 -7.23
N ASN A 118 21.89 41.40 -6.13
CA ASN A 118 21.44 42.54 -5.32
C ASN A 118 21.97 43.88 -5.85
N LYS A 119 21.42 44.97 -5.33
CA LYS A 119 21.70 46.37 -5.74
C LYS A 119 21.33 46.65 -7.19
N SER A 120 20.27 46.01 -7.69
CA SER A 120 19.73 46.27 -9.04
C SER A 120 19.28 47.72 -9.27
N ASP A 121 19.14 48.52 -8.22
CA ASP A 121 18.94 49.97 -8.32
C ASP A 121 20.17 50.75 -8.83
N LEU A 122 21.38 50.18 -8.74
CA LEU A 122 22.62 50.82 -9.19
C LEU A 122 22.93 50.55 -10.68
N ARG A 123 22.21 49.63 -11.33
CA ARG A 123 22.48 49.20 -12.71
C ARG A 123 21.21 49.30 -13.56
N SER A 124 21.31 49.92 -14.73
CA SER A 124 20.17 50.11 -15.65
C SER A 124 19.84 48.87 -16.50
N GLY A 125 20.75 47.91 -16.62
CA GLY A 125 20.59 46.68 -17.40
C GLY A 125 20.74 45.42 -16.55
N SER A 126 20.29 44.28 -17.08
CA SER A 126 20.37 43.01 -16.36
C SER A 126 21.80 42.47 -16.30
N SER A 127 22.13 41.85 -15.16
CA SER A 127 23.35 41.07 -14.94
C SER A 127 23.27 39.64 -15.49
N MET A 128 22.10 39.24 -16.01
CA MET A 128 21.84 37.88 -16.49
C MET A 128 22.82 37.42 -17.57
N GLU A 129 23.29 38.29 -18.46
CA GLU A 129 24.27 37.91 -19.50
C GLU A 129 25.58 37.36 -18.90
N ALA A 130 26.03 37.90 -17.77
CA ALA A 130 27.23 37.44 -17.07
C ALA A 130 26.98 36.18 -16.24
N VAL A 131 25.74 35.96 -15.79
CA VAL A 131 25.36 34.88 -14.88
C VAL A 131 24.89 33.63 -15.60
N LEU A 132 24.27 33.75 -16.78
CA LEU A 132 23.80 32.62 -17.60
C LEU A 132 24.90 31.57 -17.87
N PRO A 133 26.15 31.94 -18.19
CA PRO A 133 27.24 30.97 -18.31
C PRO A 133 27.49 30.19 -17.02
N ILE A 134 27.43 30.84 -15.86
CA ILE A 134 27.61 30.22 -14.55
C ILE A 134 26.46 29.23 -14.28
N MET A 135 25.21 29.63 -14.54
CA MET A 135 24.04 28.75 -14.41
C MET A 135 24.17 27.49 -15.28
N SER A 136 24.67 27.64 -16.51
CA SER A 136 24.89 26.48 -17.39
C SER A 136 26.02 25.56 -16.94
N GLN A 137 26.99 26.10 -16.18
CA GLN A 137 28.14 25.35 -15.68
C GLN A 137 27.82 24.54 -14.42
N PHE A 138 26.89 25.00 -13.59
CA PHE A 138 26.55 24.39 -12.30
C PHE A 138 25.06 24.01 -12.25
N PRO A 139 24.70 22.73 -12.48
CA PRO A 139 23.31 22.28 -12.59
C PRO A 139 22.51 22.37 -11.28
N GLU A 140 23.19 22.53 -10.13
CA GLU A 140 22.56 22.80 -8.83
C GLU A 140 21.99 24.22 -8.70
N ILE A 141 22.30 25.13 -9.63
CA ILE A 141 21.68 26.46 -9.67
C ILE A 141 20.27 26.34 -10.27
N GLU A 142 19.25 26.52 -9.44
CA GLU A 142 17.85 26.41 -9.86
C GLU A 142 17.37 27.68 -10.59
N THR A 143 17.73 28.86 -10.07
CA THR A 143 17.34 30.15 -10.69
C THR A 143 18.23 31.31 -10.24
N CYS A 144 18.08 32.45 -10.91
CA CYS A 144 18.69 33.72 -10.55
C CYS A 144 17.58 34.77 -10.33
N VAL A 145 17.67 35.52 -9.22
CA VAL A 145 16.73 36.58 -8.86
C VAL A 145 17.50 37.89 -8.69
N GLU A 146 17.17 38.92 -9.48
CA GLU A 146 17.72 40.26 -9.28
C GLU A 146 16.87 41.01 -8.25
N CYS A 147 17.49 41.45 -7.16
CA CYS A 147 16.83 42.13 -6.05
C CYS A 147 17.37 43.56 -5.89
N SER A 148 16.59 44.40 -5.20
CA SER A 148 17.10 45.65 -4.63
C SER A 148 16.59 45.74 -3.20
N ALA A 149 17.49 45.49 -2.23
CA ALA A 149 17.17 45.71 -0.82
C ALA A 149 16.68 47.15 -0.58
N LYS A 150 17.32 48.13 -1.24
CA LYS A 150 17.00 49.56 -1.10
C LYS A 150 15.60 49.94 -1.58
N ASN A 151 15.19 49.40 -2.73
CA ASN A 151 13.89 49.69 -3.33
C ASN A 151 12.84 48.60 -3.04
N LEU A 152 13.13 47.66 -2.12
CA LEU A 152 12.27 46.53 -1.76
C LEU A 152 11.82 45.66 -2.95
N ARG A 153 12.68 45.53 -3.96
CA ARG A 153 12.36 44.81 -5.20
C ARG A 153 12.77 43.35 -5.12
N ASN A 154 11.83 42.46 -5.47
CA ASN A 154 12.02 41.00 -5.58
C ASN A 154 12.53 40.31 -4.30
N ILE A 155 12.33 40.93 -3.12
CA ILE A 155 12.79 40.36 -1.85
C ILE A 155 11.93 39.15 -1.48
N SER A 156 10.61 39.31 -1.44
CA SER A 156 9.69 38.21 -1.13
C SER A 156 9.81 37.07 -2.14
N GLU A 157 9.99 37.40 -3.42
CA GLU A 157 10.19 36.44 -4.51
C GLU A 157 11.46 35.62 -4.32
N LEU A 158 12.57 36.23 -3.86
CA LEU A 158 13.80 35.51 -3.55
C LEU A 158 13.55 34.38 -2.54
N PHE A 159 12.93 34.71 -1.41
CA PHE A 159 12.68 33.73 -0.35
C PHE A 159 11.62 32.71 -0.76
N TYR A 160 10.63 33.12 -1.55
CA TYR A 160 9.67 32.20 -2.17
C TYR A 160 10.36 31.19 -3.10
N TYR A 161 11.24 31.63 -4.02
CA TYR A 161 11.97 30.72 -4.90
C TYR A 161 12.94 29.81 -4.15
N ALA A 162 13.59 30.31 -3.10
CA ALA A 162 14.44 29.50 -2.23
C ALA A 162 13.63 28.41 -1.51
N GLN A 163 12.47 28.74 -0.95
CA GLN A 163 11.57 27.76 -0.34
C GLN A 163 11.09 26.72 -1.36
N LYS A 164 10.68 27.18 -2.55
CA LYS A 164 10.23 26.34 -3.66
C LYS A 164 11.31 25.37 -4.14
N ALA A 165 12.56 25.79 -4.25
CA ALA A 165 13.67 24.91 -4.66
C ALA A 165 13.85 23.71 -3.73
N VAL A 166 13.54 23.88 -2.44
CA VAL A 166 13.57 22.80 -1.43
C VAL A 166 12.29 21.96 -1.47
N LEU A 167 11.14 22.62 -1.54
CA LEU A 167 9.84 21.96 -1.42
C LEU A 167 9.34 21.37 -2.73
N HIS A 168 9.90 21.71 -3.89
CA HIS A 168 9.48 21.23 -5.20
C HIS A 168 10.68 21.04 -6.13
N PRO A 169 11.67 20.19 -5.75
CA PRO A 169 12.94 20.11 -6.46
C PRO A 169 12.75 19.67 -7.92
N THR A 170 13.42 20.33 -8.86
CA THR A 170 13.34 19.98 -10.29
C THR A 170 14.20 18.75 -10.60
N ALA A 171 15.33 18.60 -9.91
CA ALA A 171 16.33 17.57 -10.14
C ALA A 171 15.81 16.12 -10.23
N PRO A 172 14.92 15.61 -9.35
CA PRO A 172 14.42 14.24 -9.48
C PRO A 172 13.43 14.06 -10.65
N LEU A 173 12.80 15.14 -11.13
CA LEU A 173 11.76 15.07 -12.16
C LEU A 173 12.33 15.04 -13.57
N TYR A 174 13.34 15.85 -13.85
CA TYR A 174 13.72 16.20 -15.20
C TYR A 174 15.24 16.21 -15.40
N ASP A 175 15.66 15.80 -16.59
CA ASP A 175 17.03 15.89 -17.05
C ASP A 175 17.15 17.05 -18.05
N PRO A 176 17.84 18.16 -17.69
CA PRO A 176 17.97 19.31 -18.57
C PRO A 176 18.85 19.04 -19.80
N GLU A 177 19.81 18.11 -19.71
CA GLU A 177 20.70 17.77 -20.83
C GLU A 177 19.96 16.90 -21.86
N ALA A 178 19.29 15.85 -21.37
CA ALA A 178 18.51 14.94 -22.22
C ALA A 178 17.14 15.52 -22.64
N LYS A 179 16.73 16.64 -22.03
CA LYS A 179 15.44 17.33 -22.22
C LYS A 179 14.21 16.44 -22.05
N GLN A 180 14.26 15.53 -21.09
CA GLN A 180 13.22 14.54 -20.84
C GLN A 180 12.99 14.31 -19.35
N LEU A 181 11.85 13.73 -19.00
CA LEU A 181 11.61 13.25 -17.64
C LEU A 181 12.64 12.19 -17.27
N ARG A 182 13.08 12.21 -16.01
CA ARG A 182 13.91 11.12 -15.47
C ARG A 182 13.09 9.83 -15.39
N PRO A 183 13.72 8.64 -15.51
CA PRO A 183 13.00 7.37 -15.53
C PRO A 183 12.05 7.14 -14.35
N ALA A 184 12.49 7.47 -13.12
CA ALA A 184 11.64 7.33 -11.93
C ALA A 184 10.40 8.22 -11.98
N CYS A 185 10.52 9.44 -12.52
CA CYS A 185 9.40 10.37 -12.67
C CYS A 185 8.42 9.87 -13.74
N ALA A 186 8.94 9.43 -14.88
CA ALA A 186 8.12 8.82 -15.94
C ALA A 186 7.38 7.57 -15.43
N GLN A 187 8.03 6.71 -14.66
CA GLN A 187 7.41 5.53 -14.03
C GLN A 187 6.30 5.93 -13.06
N ALA A 188 6.56 6.91 -12.19
CA ALA A 188 5.59 7.40 -11.22
C ALA A 188 4.33 7.96 -11.90
N LEU A 189 4.52 8.84 -12.90
CA LEU A 189 3.45 9.41 -13.71
C LEU A 189 2.72 8.36 -14.54
N THR A 190 3.41 7.34 -15.05
CA THR A 190 2.79 6.22 -15.76
C THR A 190 1.85 5.43 -14.86
N ARG A 191 2.23 5.17 -13.60
CA ARG A 191 1.32 4.56 -12.62
C ARG A 191 0.09 5.43 -12.40
N ILE A 192 0.27 6.74 -12.21
CA ILE A 192 -0.83 7.69 -12.01
C ILE A 192 -1.79 7.70 -13.20
N PHE A 193 -1.25 7.70 -14.43
CA PHE A 193 -2.03 7.61 -15.66
C PHE A 193 -2.91 6.36 -15.67
N ARG A 194 -2.33 5.17 -15.43
CA ARG A 194 -3.05 3.89 -15.40
C ARG A 194 -4.13 3.81 -14.32
N LEU A 195 -3.90 4.46 -13.18
CA LEU A 195 -4.90 4.57 -12.12
C LEU A 195 -6.05 5.50 -12.50
N SER A 196 -5.80 6.48 -13.38
CA SER A 196 -6.78 7.48 -13.82
C SER A 196 -7.59 6.99 -15.02
N ASP A 197 -6.97 6.21 -15.91
CA ASP A 197 -7.60 5.48 -17.03
C ASP A 197 -8.54 4.41 -16.46
N GLN A 198 -9.85 4.69 -16.42
CA GLN A 198 -10.88 3.83 -15.84
C GLN A 198 -11.39 2.79 -16.82
N ASP A 199 -11.39 3.05 -18.12
CA ASP A 199 -11.89 2.12 -19.13
C ASP A 199 -10.79 1.22 -19.75
N LEU A 200 -9.52 1.45 -19.41
CA LEU A 200 -8.32 0.72 -19.86
C LEU A 200 -8.08 0.80 -21.36
N ASP A 201 -8.57 1.85 -22.02
CA ASP A 201 -8.30 2.06 -23.44
C ASP A 201 -6.89 2.60 -23.70
N GLN A 202 -6.08 2.90 -22.67
CA GLN A 202 -4.75 3.50 -22.74
C GLN A 202 -4.73 5.00 -23.11
N ALA A 203 -5.86 5.67 -22.97
CA ALA A 203 -6.04 7.10 -23.13
C ALA A 203 -6.95 7.65 -22.02
N LEU A 204 -6.87 8.95 -21.75
CA LEU A 204 -7.78 9.62 -20.82
C LEU A 204 -8.81 10.42 -21.62
N SER A 205 -10.07 10.04 -21.48
CA SER A 205 -11.23 10.82 -21.90
C SER A 205 -11.35 12.14 -21.12
N ASP A 206 -12.20 13.05 -21.60
CA ASP A 206 -12.48 14.30 -20.90
C ASP A 206 -13.09 14.08 -19.52
N GLU A 207 -13.91 13.04 -19.36
CA GLU A 207 -14.46 12.64 -18.07
C GLU A 207 -13.35 12.20 -17.10
N GLU A 208 -12.42 11.35 -17.56
CA GLU A 208 -11.30 10.87 -16.75
C GLU A 208 -10.30 11.98 -16.42
N LEU A 209 -9.99 12.85 -17.39
CA LEU A 209 -9.16 14.03 -17.19
C LEU A 209 -9.77 14.97 -16.16
N ASN A 210 -11.09 15.19 -16.22
CA ASN A 210 -11.79 16.03 -15.25
C ASN A 210 -11.84 15.39 -13.86
N ALA A 211 -12.05 14.07 -13.77
CA ALA A 211 -11.97 13.35 -12.50
C ALA A 211 -10.56 13.43 -11.88
N PHE A 212 -9.53 13.24 -12.70
CA PHE A 212 -8.12 13.39 -12.32
C PHE A 212 -7.80 14.82 -11.84
N GLN A 213 -8.25 15.83 -12.58
CA GLN A 213 -8.06 17.25 -12.25
C GLN A 213 -8.77 17.64 -10.95
N LYS A 214 -10.02 17.20 -10.78
CA LYS A 214 -10.76 17.40 -9.54
C LYS A 214 -10.05 16.72 -8.37
N SER A 215 -9.53 15.51 -8.56
CA SER A 215 -8.75 14.82 -7.52
C SER A 215 -7.48 15.61 -7.17
N CYS A 216 -6.66 16.00 -8.14
CA CYS A 216 -5.37 16.65 -7.87
C CYS A 216 -5.47 18.12 -7.44
N PHE A 217 -6.40 18.87 -8.01
CA PHE A 217 -6.46 20.33 -7.90
C PHE A 217 -7.81 20.85 -7.35
N GLY A 218 -8.78 19.98 -7.09
CA GLY A 218 -10.07 20.33 -6.48
C GLY A 218 -11.14 20.85 -7.45
N HIS A 219 -10.80 21.04 -8.72
CA HIS A 219 -11.72 21.56 -9.75
C HIS A 219 -11.46 20.91 -11.11
N PRO A 220 -12.48 20.73 -11.96
CA PRO A 220 -12.31 20.25 -13.33
C PRO A 220 -11.70 21.32 -14.23
N LEU A 221 -11.20 20.92 -15.40
CA LEU A 221 -10.78 21.86 -16.43
C LEU A 221 -12.00 22.40 -17.18
N ALA A 222 -11.95 23.68 -17.56
CA ALA A 222 -12.93 24.22 -18.48
C ALA A 222 -12.84 23.49 -19.84
N PRO A 223 -13.95 23.27 -20.57
CA PRO A 223 -13.91 22.56 -21.86
C PRO A 223 -12.89 23.15 -22.84
N GLN A 224 -12.81 24.47 -22.94
CA GLN A 224 -11.81 25.13 -23.80
C GLN A 224 -10.35 24.82 -23.36
N ALA A 225 -10.11 24.70 -22.05
CA ALA A 225 -8.77 24.38 -21.55
C ALA A 225 -8.38 22.93 -21.88
N LEU A 226 -9.33 21.99 -21.91
CA LEU A 226 -9.10 20.62 -22.39
C LEU A 226 -8.73 20.62 -23.88
N GLU A 227 -9.46 21.36 -24.70
CA GLU A 227 -9.17 21.50 -26.13
C GLU A 227 -7.80 22.14 -26.39
N ASP A 228 -7.44 23.17 -25.61
CA ASP A 228 -6.13 23.81 -25.68
C ASP A 228 -5.00 22.84 -25.31
N VAL A 229 -5.21 22.03 -24.27
CA VAL A 229 -4.29 20.96 -23.84
C VAL A 229 -4.09 19.93 -24.95
N LYS A 230 -5.17 19.37 -25.51
CA LYS A 230 -5.11 18.40 -26.62
C LYS A 230 -4.42 19.00 -27.83
N THR A 231 -4.75 20.25 -28.19
CA THR A 231 -4.14 20.96 -29.32
C THR A 231 -2.63 21.12 -29.15
N VAL A 232 -2.17 21.48 -27.95
CA VAL A 232 -0.74 21.60 -27.65
C VAL A 232 -0.05 20.24 -27.76
N VAL A 233 -0.66 19.17 -27.27
CA VAL A 233 -0.10 17.80 -27.38
C VAL A 233 -0.02 17.35 -28.83
N CYS A 234 -1.09 17.47 -29.61
CA CYS A 234 -1.14 17.10 -31.03
C CYS A 234 -0.02 17.76 -31.86
N ARG A 235 0.34 19.00 -31.54
CA ARG A 235 1.39 19.75 -32.25
C ARG A 235 2.80 19.28 -31.94
N ASN A 236 3.02 18.62 -30.81
CA ASN A 236 4.36 18.33 -30.30
C ASN A 236 4.66 16.83 -30.16
N VAL A 237 3.64 15.98 -30.04
CA VAL A 237 3.79 14.53 -29.84
C VAL A 237 2.91 13.78 -30.84
N ALA A 238 3.55 13.07 -31.77
CA ALA A 238 2.84 12.17 -32.68
C ALA A 238 2.15 11.06 -31.88
N GLY A 239 0.83 10.92 -32.05
CA GLY A 239 0.03 9.96 -31.29
C GLY A 239 -0.26 10.39 -29.84
N GLY A 240 0.16 11.58 -29.41
CA GLY A 240 -0.10 12.07 -28.05
C GLY A 240 -1.58 12.23 -27.72
N VAL A 241 -2.42 12.44 -28.73
CA VAL A 241 -3.89 12.39 -28.63
C VAL A 241 -4.42 11.38 -29.65
N ARG A 242 -5.34 10.51 -29.21
CA ARG A 242 -5.99 9.49 -30.05
C ARG A 242 -7.48 9.58 -29.83
N GLU A 243 -8.26 9.76 -30.90
CA GLU A 243 -9.74 9.82 -30.82
C GLU A 243 -10.24 10.85 -29.79
N ASP A 244 -9.61 12.04 -29.77
CA ASP A 244 -9.92 13.11 -28.81
C ASP A 244 -9.57 12.80 -27.33
N ARG A 245 -8.81 11.72 -27.08
CA ARG A 245 -8.36 11.30 -25.74
C ARG A 245 -6.86 11.47 -25.57
N LEU A 246 -6.43 11.84 -24.37
CA LEU A 246 -5.01 12.06 -24.05
C LEU A 246 -4.31 10.73 -23.77
N THR A 247 -3.35 10.34 -24.61
CA THR A 247 -2.57 9.09 -24.41
C THR A 247 -1.50 9.26 -23.31
N LEU A 248 -0.88 8.16 -22.90
CA LEU A 248 0.24 8.18 -21.95
C LEU A 248 1.38 9.10 -22.43
N ASP A 249 1.77 9.01 -23.69
CA ASP A 249 2.84 9.85 -24.25
C ASP A 249 2.45 11.34 -24.21
N GLY A 250 1.18 11.65 -24.49
CA GLY A 250 0.64 13.00 -24.33
C GLY A 250 0.69 13.48 -22.88
N PHE A 251 0.30 12.64 -21.93
CA PHE A 251 0.31 12.95 -20.50
C PHE A 251 1.72 13.19 -19.95
N LEU A 252 2.69 12.36 -20.34
CA LEU A 252 4.09 12.53 -19.97
C LEU A 252 4.68 13.80 -20.59
N PHE A 253 4.33 14.10 -21.84
CA PHE A 253 4.75 15.34 -22.50
C PHE A 253 4.19 16.58 -21.81
N LEU A 254 2.92 16.59 -21.39
CA LEU A 254 2.34 17.73 -20.66
C LEU A 254 3.10 18.01 -19.36
N ASN A 255 3.45 16.96 -18.61
CA ASN A 255 4.27 17.11 -17.40
C ASN A 255 5.67 17.63 -17.74
N THR A 256 6.28 17.15 -18.82
CA THR A 256 7.55 17.69 -19.34
C THR A 256 7.44 19.19 -19.65
N LEU A 257 6.36 19.61 -20.31
CA LEU A 257 6.10 20.99 -20.67
C LEU A 257 5.86 21.87 -19.43
N PHE A 258 5.14 21.38 -18.41
CA PHE A 258 4.97 22.10 -17.15
C PHE A 258 6.32 22.35 -16.50
N ILE A 259 7.20 21.35 -16.44
CA ILE A 259 8.54 21.50 -15.86
C ILE A 259 9.38 22.51 -16.66
N GLN A 260 9.45 22.37 -17.98
CA GLN A 260 10.19 23.27 -18.86
C GLN A 260 9.71 24.74 -18.80
N ARG A 261 8.44 24.96 -18.46
CA ARG A 261 7.85 26.30 -18.28
C ARG A 261 7.91 26.81 -16.83
N GLY A 262 8.67 26.16 -15.94
CA GLY A 262 8.81 26.56 -14.54
C GLY A 262 7.58 26.25 -13.66
N ARG A 263 6.65 25.43 -14.16
CA ARG A 263 5.42 24.98 -13.47
C ARG A 263 5.55 23.55 -12.94
N HIS A 264 6.76 23.12 -12.56
CA HIS A 264 7.02 21.78 -12.01
C HIS A 264 6.25 21.50 -10.70
N GLU A 265 5.80 22.54 -9.98
CA GLU A 265 4.85 22.40 -8.87
C GLU A 265 3.57 21.65 -9.26
N THR A 266 3.05 21.89 -10.47
CA THR A 266 1.87 21.17 -10.98
C THR A 266 2.13 19.67 -11.02
N THR A 267 3.31 19.26 -11.50
CA THR A 267 3.75 17.86 -11.51
C THR A 267 3.95 17.32 -10.09
N TRP A 268 4.54 18.10 -9.18
CA TRP A 268 4.67 17.71 -7.77
C TRP A 268 3.33 17.53 -7.06
N THR A 269 2.35 18.40 -7.31
CA THR A 269 1.00 18.27 -6.76
C THR A 269 0.36 16.96 -7.19
N ILE A 270 0.50 16.59 -8.47
CA ILE A 270 0.05 15.30 -9.00
C ILE A 270 0.76 14.15 -8.27
N LEU A 271 2.09 14.16 -8.23
CA LEU A 271 2.88 13.10 -7.58
C LEU A 271 2.51 12.93 -6.10
N ARG A 272 2.39 14.02 -5.35
CA ARG A 272 2.06 14.01 -3.92
C ARG A 272 0.65 13.53 -3.65
N ARG A 273 -0.32 13.87 -4.51
CA ARG A 273 -1.70 13.37 -4.40
C ARG A 273 -1.80 11.85 -4.48
N PHE A 274 -0.86 11.22 -5.19
CA PHE A 274 -0.75 9.78 -5.34
C PHE A 274 0.31 9.14 -4.42
N GLY A 275 0.77 9.86 -3.41
CA GLY A 275 1.59 9.32 -2.32
C GLY A 275 3.11 9.34 -2.55
N TYR A 276 3.60 9.97 -3.62
CA TYR A 276 5.03 10.00 -3.90
C TYR A 276 5.78 11.03 -3.03
N SER A 277 6.96 10.60 -2.56
CA SER A 277 7.96 11.43 -1.87
C SER A 277 8.86 12.18 -2.86
N ASP A 278 9.76 13.02 -2.33
CA ASP A 278 10.73 13.75 -3.14
C ASP A 278 11.77 12.82 -3.82
N ALA A 279 11.89 11.58 -3.35
CA ALA A 279 12.68 10.50 -3.98
C ALA A 279 11.89 9.75 -5.07
N LEU A 280 10.63 10.13 -5.34
CA LEU A 280 9.72 9.46 -6.26
C LEU A 280 9.39 8.01 -5.88
N GLU A 281 9.47 7.72 -4.58
CA GLU A 281 8.99 6.48 -3.97
C GLU A 281 7.68 6.75 -3.23
N LEU A 282 6.77 5.78 -3.21
CA LEU A 282 5.54 5.87 -2.42
C LEU A 282 5.89 5.88 -0.93
N THR A 283 5.30 6.81 -0.19
CA THR A 283 5.59 6.96 1.24
C THR A 283 5.06 5.80 2.06
N ALA A 284 5.74 5.50 3.17
CA ALA A 284 5.29 4.49 4.12
C ALA A 284 3.89 4.81 4.67
N ASP A 285 3.59 6.08 4.93
CA ASP A 285 2.27 6.51 5.41
C ASP A 285 1.17 6.27 4.37
N TYR A 286 1.49 6.42 3.07
CA TYR A 286 0.54 6.12 1.98
C TYR A 286 0.32 4.62 1.81
N LEU A 287 1.35 3.79 1.97
CA LEU A 287 1.26 2.34 1.76
C LEU A 287 0.86 1.55 3.02
N SER A 288 1.06 2.11 4.20
CA SER A 288 0.90 1.40 5.47
C SER A 288 0.34 2.34 6.54
N PRO A 289 -0.94 2.75 6.42
CA PRO A 289 -1.60 3.48 7.49
C PRO A 289 -1.59 2.66 8.79
N LEU A 290 -1.61 3.37 9.92
CA LEU A 290 -1.59 2.73 11.24
C LEU A 290 -2.89 1.95 11.48
N ILE A 291 -2.77 0.64 11.65
CA ILE A 291 -3.86 -0.23 12.11
C ILE A 291 -3.40 -1.00 13.36
N HIS A 292 -4.14 -0.87 14.45
CA HIS A 292 -3.84 -1.59 15.68
C HIS A 292 -4.54 -2.95 15.66
N VAL A 293 -3.77 -4.04 15.65
CA VAL A 293 -4.28 -5.42 15.74
C VAL A 293 -3.83 -6.00 17.08
N PRO A 294 -4.71 -6.05 18.10
CA PRO A 294 -4.38 -6.64 19.39
C PRO A 294 -4.05 -8.14 19.28
N PRO A 295 -3.25 -8.70 20.21
CA PRO A 295 -3.00 -10.14 20.26
C PRO A 295 -4.30 -10.95 20.36
N GLY A 296 -4.43 -12.02 19.58
CA GLY A 296 -5.62 -12.87 19.55
C GLY A 296 -6.75 -12.35 18.66
N CYS A 297 -6.61 -11.16 18.06
CA CYS A 297 -7.47 -10.66 16.99
C CYS A 297 -6.92 -11.06 15.61
N SER A 298 -7.77 -10.93 14.59
CA SER A 298 -7.42 -11.14 13.17
C SER A 298 -7.96 -9.99 12.34
N THR A 299 -7.59 -9.94 11.06
CA THR A 299 -8.00 -8.89 10.13
C THR A 299 -8.79 -9.48 8.97
N GLU A 300 -9.92 -8.86 8.65
CA GLU A 300 -10.79 -9.25 7.55
C GLU A 300 -11.04 -8.06 6.63
N LEU A 301 -11.18 -8.32 5.33
CA LEU A 301 -11.64 -7.31 4.39
C LEU A 301 -13.13 -7.06 4.67
N ASN A 302 -13.53 -5.80 4.78
CA ASN A 302 -14.94 -5.44 4.98
C ASN A 302 -15.63 -5.10 3.66
N HIS A 303 -16.88 -4.66 3.71
CA HIS A 303 -17.65 -4.38 2.49
C HIS A 303 -17.01 -3.29 1.60
N LEU A 304 -16.31 -2.30 2.17
CA LEU A 304 -15.64 -1.23 1.41
C LEU A 304 -14.45 -1.81 0.66
N GLY A 305 -13.68 -2.65 1.34
CA GLY A 305 -12.57 -3.37 0.74
C GLY A 305 -13.02 -4.29 -0.39
N TYR A 306 -14.05 -5.12 -0.16
CA TYR A 306 -14.59 -6.01 -1.19
C TYR A 306 -15.12 -5.23 -2.39
N GLN A 307 -15.89 -4.17 -2.17
CA GLN A 307 -16.42 -3.32 -3.24
C GLN A 307 -15.29 -2.70 -4.07
N PHE A 308 -14.22 -2.23 -3.44
CA PHE A 308 -13.08 -1.66 -4.15
C PHE A 308 -12.37 -2.72 -5.00
N VAL A 309 -11.99 -3.86 -4.43
CA VAL A 309 -11.24 -4.88 -5.17
C VAL A 309 -12.08 -5.52 -6.28
N GLN A 310 -13.41 -5.63 -6.09
CA GLN A 310 -14.35 -6.07 -7.13
C GLN A 310 -14.40 -5.09 -8.30
N ARG A 311 -14.48 -3.78 -8.05
CA ARG A 311 -14.41 -2.77 -9.12
C ARG A 311 -13.09 -2.85 -9.89
N VAL A 312 -11.98 -3.09 -9.19
CA VAL A 312 -10.67 -3.30 -9.85
C VAL A 312 -10.70 -4.56 -10.71
N PHE A 313 -11.30 -5.66 -10.23
CA PHE A 313 -11.47 -6.87 -11.03
C PHE A 313 -12.28 -6.59 -12.30
N GLU A 314 -13.48 -6.02 -12.15
CA GLU A 314 -14.40 -5.71 -13.26
C GLU A 314 -13.77 -4.76 -14.28
N LYS A 315 -12.94 -3.83 -13.82
CA LYS A 315 -12.17 -2.94 -14.69
C LYS A 315 -11.18 -3.72 -15.57
N HIS A 316 -10.52 -4.73 -15.03
CA HIS A 316 -9.49 -5.50 -15.74
C HIS A 316 -10.04 -6.72 -16.50
N ASP A 317 -11.25 -7.20 -16.18
CA ASP A 317 -12.01 -8.21 -16.92
C ASP A 317 -12.61 -7.60 -18.20
N GLN A 318 -11.79 -7.50 -19.24
CA GLN A 318 -12.09 -6.77 -20.47
C GLN A 318 -12.98 -7.58 -21.41
N ASP A 319 -12.83 -8.91 -21.41
CA ASP A 319 -13.73 -9.80 -22.17
C ASP A 319 -15.05 -10.08 -21.43
N ARG A 320 -15.17 -9.69 -20.15
CA ARG A 320 -16.36 -9.80 -19.29
C ARG A 320 -16.80 -11.25 -19.10
N ASP A 321 -15.85 -12.17 -19.09
CA ASP A 321 -16.11 -13.60 -18.86
C ASP A 321 -16.21 -13.94 -17.36
N GLY A 322 -15.93 -12.99 -16.46
CA GLY A 322 -15.92 -13.18 -15.01
C GLY A 322 -14.63 -13.77 -14.46
N ALA A 323 -13.56 -13.86 -15.27
CA ALA A 323 -12.27 -14.43 -14.92
C ALA A 323 -11.08 -13.74 -15.60
N LEU A 324 -10.15 -13.23 -14.80
CA LEU A 324 -8.93 -12.60 -15.34
C LEU A 324 -8.04 -13.65 -16.02
N SER A 325 -7.83 -13.48 -17.32
CA SER A 325 -6.80 -14.18 -18.09
C SER A 325 -5.39 -13.78 -17.63
N PRO A 326 -4.33 -14.51 -18.00
CA PRO A 326 -2.95 -14.12 -17.68
C PRO A 326 -2.57 -12.71 -18.17
N VAL A 327 -3.14 -12.27 -19.30
CA VAL A 327 -2.89 -10.95 -19.87
C VAL A 327 -3.60 -9.86 -19.06
N GLU A 328 -4.86 -10.09 -18.69
CA GLU A 328 -5.63 -9.15 -17.85
C GLU A 328 -5.06 -9.06 -16.43
N LEU A 329 -4.61 -10.17 -15.88
CA LEU A 329 -3.93 -10.20 -14.59
C LEU A 329 -2.60 -9.43 -14.64
N GLN A 330 -1.85 -9.54 -15.75
CA GLN A 330 -0.65 -8.71 -15.96
C GLN A 330 -0.99 -7.22 -16.08
N SER A 331 -2.12 -6.88 -16.73
CA SER A 331 -2.64 -5.51 -16.78
C SER A 331 -2.97 -4.98 -15.38
N LEU A 332 -3.64 -5.77 -14.55
CA LEU A 332 -3.95 -5.43 -13.15
C LEU A 332 -2.68 -5.19 -12.33
N PHE A 333 -1.67 -6.03 -12.51
CA PHE A 333 -0.38 -5.90 -11.80
C PHE A 333 0.52 -4.79 -12.34
N SER A 334 0.16 -4.11 -13.43
CA SER A 334 0.99 -3.09 -14.07
C SER A 334 1.24 -1.84 -13.22
N VAL A 335 0.47 -1.63 -12.14
CA VAL A 335 0.64 -0.53 -11.18
C VAL A 335 1.48 -0.91 -9.96
N PHE A 336 1.94 -2.17 -9.89
CA PHE A 336 2.82 -2.67 -8.84
C PHE A 336 4.28 -2.68 -9.32
N PRO A 337 5.26 -2.59 -8.41
CA PRO A 337 6.67 -2.76 -8.76
C PRO A 337 6.99 -4.19 -9.23
N ALA A 338 6.26 -5.18 -8.73
CA ALA A 338 6.33 -6.58 -9.12
C ALA A 338 4.97 -7.26 -8.85
N ALA A 339 4.73 -8.43 -9.46
CA ALA A 339 3.49 -9.18 -9.27
C ALA A 339 3.30 -9.57 -7.78
N PRO A 340 2.20 -9.13 -7.11
CA PRO A 340 2.07 -9.20 -5.65
C PRO A 340 1.77 -10.60 -5.10
N TRP A 341 1.25 -11.53 -5.92
CA TRP A 341 0.77 -12.84 -5.44
C TRP A 341 1.67 -14.03 -5.80
N GLY A 342 2.79 -13.77 -6.48
CA GLY A 342 3.78 -14.78 -6.82
C GLY A 342 3.27 -15.92 -7.72
N PRO A 343 4.15 -16.90 -8.02
CA PRO A 343 3.81 -18.05 -8.86
C PRO A 343 2.90 -19.08 -8.16
N GLU A 344 2.71 -18.93 -6.85
CA GLU A 344 1.90 -19.83 -6.01
C GLU A 344 0.40 -19.59 -6.13
N LEU A 345 -0.03 -18.43 -6.66
CA LEU A 345 -1.44 -18.05 -6.77
C LEU A 345 -2.34 -19.19 -7.30
N PRO A 346 -2.00 -19.90 -8.39
CA PRO A 346 -2.84 -20.99 -8.87
C PRO A 346 -2.99 -22.09 -7.82
N ARG A 347 -2.02 -22.35 -6.95
CA ARG A 347 -2.08 -23.41 -5.92
C ARG A 347 -2.76 -22.98 -4.62
N THR A 348 -3.00 -21.68 -4.47
CA THR A 348 -3.57 -21.07 -3.27
C THR A 348 -5.09 -20.88 -3.36
N VAL A 349 -5.60 -20.58 -4.55
CA VAL A 349 -7.04 -20.30 -4.80
C VAL A 349 -7.57 -21.13 -5.95
N ARG A 350 -8.90 -21.25 -6.05
CA ARG A 350 -9.56 -21.89 -7.19
C ARG A 350 -9.33 -21.06 -8.46
N THR A 351 -8.90 -21.75 -9.52
CA THR A 351 -8.65 -21.18 -10.85
C THR A 351 -9.27 -22.08 -11.91
N GLU A 352 -9.70 -21.51 -13.03
CA GLU A 352 -10.35 -22.24 -14.12
C GLU A 352 -9.51 -22.15 -15.39
N ALA A 353 -8.99 -23.28 -15.88
CA ALA A 353 -8.18 -23.33 -17.10
C ALA A 353 -7.03 -22.28 -17.17
N GLY A 354 -6.41 -21.96 -16.02
CA GLY A 354 -5.34 -20.96 -15.91
C GLY A 354 -5.82 -19.50 -15.79
N ARG A 355 -7.13 -19.27 -15.74
CA ARG A 355 -7.76 -17.97 -15.45
C ARG A 355 -8.13 -17.85 -13.97
N LEU A 356 -8.17 -16.62 -13.47
CA LEU A 356 -8.53 -16.30 -12.10
C LEU A 356 -9.97 -15.77 -12.04
N PRO A 357 -10.97 -16.60 -11.70
CA PRO A 357 -12.35 -16.14 -11.55
C PRO A 357 -12.47 -15.14 -10.41
N LEU A 358 -13.50 -14.29 -10.44
CA LEU A 358 -13.76 -13.30 -9.38
C LEU A 358 -13.71 -13.93 -7.98
N HIS A 359 -14.31 -15.11 -7.81
CA HIS A 359 -14.27 -15.86 -6.56
C HIS A 359 -12.85 -16.13 -6.05
N GLY A 360 -11.97 -16.66 -6.92
CA GLY A 360 -10.57 -16.94 -6.60
C GLY A 360 -9.79 -15.65 -6.30
N TYR A 361 -10.09 -14.58 -7.03
CA TYR A 361 -9.54 -13.25 -6.78
C TYR A 361 -9.92 -12.70 -5.40
N LEU A 362 -11.19 -12.81 -5.00
CA LEU A 362 -11.64 -12.40 -3.65
C LEU A 362 -11.02 -13.27 -2.56
N CYS A 363 -10.95 -14.59 -2.77
CA CYS A 363 -10.25 -15.50 -1.87
C CYS A 363 -8.79 -15.08 -1.64
N GLN A 364 -8.07 -14.69 -2.70
CA GLN A 364 -6.69 -14.24 -2.58
C GLN A 364 -6.57 -12.95 -1.74
N TRP A 365 -7.44 -11.97 -1.96
CA TRP A 365 -7.48 -10.76 -1.14
C TRP A 365 -7.78 -11.05 0.33
N THR A 366 -8.75 -11.94 0.59
CA THR A 366 -9.10 -12.37 1.94
C THR A 366 -7.92 -13.04 2.63
N LEU A 367 -7.20 -13.91 1.93
CA LEU A 367 -6.02 -14.58 2.48
C LEU A 367 -4.90 -13.60 2.84
N VAL A 368 -4.54 -12.69 1.92
CA VAL A 368 -3.50 -11.69 2.18
C VAL A 368 -3.89 -10.80 3.35
N THR A 369 -5.16 -10.38 3.43
CA THR A 369 -5.67 -9.57 4.54
C THR A 369 -5.56 -10.29 5.88
N TYR A 370 -5.81 -11.60 5.91
CA TYR A 370 -5.74 -12.41 7.12
C TYR A 370 -4.30 -12.70 7.57
N LEU A 371 -3.41 -13.02 6.64
CA LEU A 371 -2.03 -13.43 6.94
C LEU A 371 -1.08 -12.25 7.16
N ASP A 372 -1.21 -11.20 6.36
CA ASP A 372 -0.36 -10.02 6.41
C ASP A 372 -1.13 -8.77 6.00
N VAL A 373 -1.80 -8.16 6.98
CA VAL A 373 -2.55 -6.93 6.79
C VAL A 373 -1.67 -5.79 6.28
N ARG A 374 -0.38 -5.73 6.63
CA ARG A 374 0.52 -4.67 6.16
C ARG A 374 0.75 -4.79 4.65
N SER A 375 0.99 -6.00 4.16
CA SER A 375 1.07 -6.27 2.72
C SER A 375 -0.26 -5.98 2.02
N CYS A 376 -1.41 -6.33 2.62
CA CYS A 376 -2.73 -5.98 2.08
C CYS A 376 -2.92 -4.46 1.91
N LEU A 377 -2.64 -3.67 2.96
CA LEU A 377 -2.70 -2.21 2.91
C LEU A 377 -1.78 -1.63 1.83
N GLY A 378 -0.58 -2.20 1.69
CA GLY A 378 0.36 -1.85 0.64
C GLY A 378 -0.22 -2.09 -0.75
N HIS A 379 -0.81 -3.26 -0.99
CA HIS A 379 -1.44 -3.59 -2.27
C HIS A 379 -2.64 -2.69 -2.59
N LEU A 380 -3.49 -2.38 -1.62
CA LEU A 380 -4.58 -1.41 -1.77
C LEU A 380 -4.02 0.00 -2.09
N GLY A 381 -2.89 0.37 -1.48
CA GLY A 381 -2.15 1.59 -1.81
C GLY A 381 -1.66 1.60 -3.26
N TYR A 382 -1.04 0.53 -3.73
CA TYR A 382 -0.59 0.41 -5.12
C TYR A 382 -1.74 0.48 -6.13
N LEU A 383 -2.91 -0.05 -5.79
CA LEU A 383 -4.15 0.10 -6.57
C LEU A 383 -4.81 1.48 -6.45
N GLY A 384 -4.25 2.40 -5.67
CA GLY A 384 -4.72 3.79 -5.58
C GLY A 384 -5.92 4.00 -4.64
N TYR A 385 -6.21 3.06 -3.73
CA TYR A 385 -7.34 3.17 -2.79
C TYR A 385 -7.43 4.55 -2.11
N PRO A 386 -6.33 5.12 -1.53
CA PRO A 386 -6.41 6.42 -0.87
C PRO A 386 -6.87 7.57 -1.76
N THR A 387 -6.50 7.52 -3.04
CA THR A 387 -6.77 8.59 -4.00
C THR A 387 -8.13 8.41 -4.66
N LEU A 388 -8.54 7.17 -4.93
CA LEU A 388 -9.80 6.84 -5.60
C LEU A 388 -11.01 6.82 -4.64
N CYS A 389 -10.79 6.44 -3.39
CA CYS A 389 -11.84 6.39 -2.37
C CYS A 389 -11.83 7.59 -1.41
N GLU A 390 -10.84 8.49 -1.52
CA GLU A 390 -10.64 9.64 -0.63
C GLU A 390 -10.57 9.26 0.87
N GLN A 391 -10.13 8.03 1.16
CA GLN A 391 -10.02 7.45 2.51
C GLN A 391 -8.77 6.57 2.59
N ASP A 392 -8.12 6.51 3.75
CA ASP A 392 -7.03 5.54 3.95
C ASP A 392 -7.54 4.09 3.86
N GLN A 393 -6.63 3.17 3.57
CA GLN A 393 -6.92 1.76 3.37
C GLN A 393 -7.36 1.05 4.65
N ALA A 394 -7.09 1.61 5.84
CA ALA A 394 -7.52 0.98 7.09
C ALA A 394 -9.05 0.94 7.21
N HIS A 395 -9.76 1.85 6.55
CA HIS A 395 -11.22 1.83 6.44
C HIS A 395 -11.76 0.62 5.68
N ALA A 396 -10.95 -0.04 4.84
CA ALA A 396 -11.31 -1.28 4.15
C ALA A 396 -11.13 -2.53 5.01
N ILE A 397 -10.54 -2.41 6.20
CA ILE A 397 -10.18 -3.54 7.06
C ILE A 397 -11.00 -3.50 8.35
N THR A 398 -11.52 -4.65 8.76
CA THR A 398 -12.10 -4.86 10.09
C THR A 398 -11.14 -5.70 10.93
N VAL A 399 -10.74 -5.16 12.08
CA VAL A 399 -10.04 -5.93 13.12
C VAL A 399 -11.10 -6.67 13.93
N THR A 400 -11.01 -8.00 13.96
CA THR A 400 -11.93 -8.83 14.73
C THR A 400 -11.68 -8.64 16.22
N ARG A 401 -12.66 -9.01 17.05
CA ARG A 401 -12.39 -9.17 18.50
C ARG A 401 -11.47 -10.35 18.78
N GLU A 402 -11.00 -10.44 20.01
CA GLU A 402 -10.20 -11.57 20.48
C GLU A 402 -10.95 -12.89 20.29
N LYS A 403 -10.26 -13.86 19.69
CA LYS A 403 -10.76 -15.21 19.46
C LYS A 403 -11.20 -15.93 20.73
N ARG A 404 -10.53 -15.66 21.86
CA ARG A 404 -10.91 -16.24 23.16
C ARG A 404 -12.36 -15.91 23.54
N LEU A 405 -12.83 -14.72 23.20
CA LEU A 405 -14.22 -14.30 23.45
C LEU A 405 -15.23 -15.08 22.59
N ASP A 406 -14.84 -15.49 21.38
CA ASP A 406 -15.67 -16.38 20.54
C ASP A 406 -15.71 -17.79 21.13
N GLN A 407 -14.59 -18.29 21.65
CA GLN A 407 -14.50 -19.60 22.31
C GLN A 407 -15.33 -19.66 23.58
N GLU A 408 -15.28 -18.61 24.42
CA GLU A 408 -16.11 -18.49 25.64
C GLU A 408 -17.61 -18.42 25.30
N LYS A 409 -17.99 -17.77 24.19
CA LYS A 409 -19.37 -17.76 23.70
C LYS A 409 -19.77 -19.03 22.95
N GLY A 410 -18.82 -19.89 22.61
CA GLY A 410 -19.02 -21.06 21.77
C GLY A 410 -19.34 -20.79 20.30
N GLN A 411 -19.35 -19.53 19.85
CA GLN A 411 -19.66 -19.17 18.47
C GLN A 411 -18.83 -17.96 18.03
N THR A 412 -18.36 -18.00 16.77
CA THR A 412 -17.74 -16.86 16.10
C THR A 412 -18.69 -16.14 15.14
N GLN A 413 -18.53 -14.82 15.03
CA GLN A 413 -19.15 -14.00 13.98
C GLN A 413 -18.18 -13.72 12.82
N ARG A 414 -16.91 -14.14 12.94
CA ARG A 414 -15.88 -13.97 11.91
C ARG A 414 -16.31 -14.60 10.59
N SER A 415 -15.87 -14.00 9.49
CA SER A 415 -16.12 -14.51 8.14
C SER A 415 -15.00 -15.43 7.66
N VAL A 416 -13.80 -15.30 8.25
CA VAL A 416 -12.60 -16.06 7.89
C VAL A 416 -12.19 -17.01 9.02
N LEU A 417 -11.99 -18.27 8.68
CA LEU A 417 -11.66 -19.35 9.61
C LEU A 417 -10.35 -20.03 9.18
N LEU A 418 -9.41 -20.23 10.11
CA LEU A 418 -8.14 -20.91 9.87
C LEU A 418 -8.17 -22.35 10.35
N CYS A 419 -7.96 -23.29 9.45
CA CYS A 419 -7.71 -24.70 9.73
C CYS A 419 -6.23 -25.03 9.54
N LYS A 420 -5.59 -25.60 10.57
CA LYS A 420 -4.26 -26.19 10.43
C LYS A 420 -4.36 -27.66 10.09
N VAL A 421 -3.67 -28.06 9.02
CA VAL A 421 -3.60 -29.43 8.53
C VAL A 421 -2.28 -30.02 8.97
N VAL A 422 -2.34 -30.95 9.92
CA VAL A 422 -1.19 -31.49 10.63
C VAL A 422 -1.13 -33.00 10.43
N GLY A 423 0.05 -33.53 10.21
CA GLY A 423 0.25 -34.95 10.00
C GLY A 423 1.66 -35.27 9.52
N ALA A 424 2.03 -36.55 9.56
CA ALA A 424 3.34 -37.01 9.16
C ALA A 424 3.66 -36.66 7.69
N ARG A 425 4.93 -36.74 7.30
CA ARG A 425 5.31 -36.55 5.89
C ARG A 425 4.69 -37.67 5.03
N GLY A 426 4.15 -37.32 3.86
CA GLY A 426 3.61 -38.30 2.91
C GLY A 426 2.17 -38.78 3.15
N VAL A 427 1.48 -38.25 4.18
CA VAL A 427 0.05 -38.57 4.44
C VAL A 427 -0.92 -37.85 3.49
N GLY A 428 -0.43 -37.04 2.54
CA GLY A 428 -1.29 -36.37 1.55
C GLY A 428 -1.89 -35.02 1.99
N LYS A 429 -1.26 -34.30 2.92
CA LYS A 429 -1.69 -32.95 3.32
C LYS A 429 -1.81 -31.98 2.14
N SER A 430 -0.80 -31.91 1.28
CA SER A 430 -0.84 -31.03 0.10
C SER A 430 -1.96 -31.42 -0.86
N ALA A 431 -2.18 -32.72 -1.04
CA ALA A 431 -3.29 -33.23 -1.86
C ALA A 431 -4.67 -32.88 -1.26
N PHE A 432 -4.77 -32.84 0.07
CA PHE A 432 -5.97 -32.38 0.79
C PHE A 432 -6.26 -30.89 0.56
N LEU A 433 -5.23 -30.05 0.62
CA LEU A 433 -5.33 -28.63 0.27
C LEU A 433 -5.77 -28.44 -1.19
N GLN A 434 -5.17 -29.17 -2.12
CA GLN A 434 -5.53 -29.08 -3.54
C GLN A 434 -6.94 -29.61 -3.82
N ALA A 435 -7.37 -30.65 -3.12
CA ALA A 435 -8.73 -31.16 -3.20
C ALA A 435 -9.77 -30.13 -2.77
N PHE A 436 -9.47 -29.26 -1.80
CA PHE A 436 -10.36 -28.17 -1.40
C PHE A 436 -10.63 -27.18 -2.55
N LEU A 437 -9.63 -26.99 -3.42
CA LEU A 437 -9.73 -26.16 -4.63
C LEU A 437 -10.39 -26.90 -5.81
N GLY A 438 -10.85 -28.13 -5.63
CA GLY A 438 -11.49 -28.96 -6.66
C GLY A 438 -10.53 -29.83 -7.49
N ARG A 439 -9.29 -30.05 -7.03
CA ARG A 439 -8.26 -30.77 -7.80
C ARG A 439 -7.99 -32.17 -7.27
N GLY A 440 -8.09 -33.17 -8.13
CA GLY A 440 -7.69 -34.55 -7.83
C GLY A 440 -6.21 -34.84 -8.10
N LEU A 441 -5.77 -36.08 -7.84
CA LEU A 441 -4.38 -36.53 -8.05
C LEU A 441 -3.89 -36.41 -9.50
N GLY A 442 -4.80 -36.37 -10.48
CA GLY A 442 -4.45 -36.21 -11.91
C GLY A 442 -3.92 -34.82 -12.28
N HIS A 443 -4.05 -33.82 -11.40
CA HIS A 443 -3.49 -32.49 -11.60
C HIS A 443 -1.98 -32.51 -11.29
N GLN A 444 -1.18 -33.01 -12.24
CA GLN A 444 0.28 -32.98 -12.15
C GLN A 444 0.78 -31.55 -12.28
N ASP A 445 1.08 -30.89 -11.16
CA ASP A 445 1.96 -29.72 -11.17
C ASP A 445 3.32 -30.14 -10.59
N THR A 446 4.34 -30.26 -11.45
CA THR A 446 5.67 -30.79 -11.14
C THR A 446 6.58 -29.80 -10.39
N ARG A 447 6.02 -28.75 -9.78
CA ARG A 447 6.78 -27.69 -9.09
C ARG A 447 7.00 -28.05 -7.62
N GLU A 448 8.28 -28.11 -7.21
CA GLU A 448 8.79 -28.80 -6.01
C GLU A 448 8.31 -28.29 -4.64
N GLN A 449 7.81 -27.06 -4.52
CA GLN A 449 7.37 -26.52 -3.23
C GLN A 449 5.88 -26.79 -2.99
N PRO A 450 5.49 -27.43 -1.86
CA PRO A 450 4.08 -27.60 -1.51
C PRO A 450 3.45 -26.24 -1.15
N PRO A 451 2.16 -26.01 -1.48
CA PRO A 451 1.48 -24.79 -1.10
C PRO A 451 1.39 -24.69 0.43
N GLY A 452 1.81 -23.56 1.00
CA GLY A 452 1.64 -23.32 2.43
C GLY A 452 0.17 -23.13 2.84
N TYR A 453 -0.66 -22.60 1.92
CA TYR A 453 -2.05 -22.27 2.17
C TYR A 453 -2.94 -22.60 0.97
N ALA A 454 -4.21 -22.93 1.25
CA ALA A 454 -5.30 -22.94 0.29
C ALA A 454 -6.53 -22.26 0.91
N ILE A 455 -7.29 -21.49 0.13
CA ILE A 455 -8.49 -20.79 0.62
C ILE A 455 -9.63 -20.90 -0.38
N ASP A 456 -10.83 -21.13 0.15
CA ASP A 456 -12.09 -21.19 -0.59
C ASP A 456 -13.26 -20.90 0.37
N THR A 457 -14.48 -20.81 -0.14
CA THR A 457 -15.68 -20.65 0.67
C THR A 457 -16.39 -21.97 0.95
N VAL A 458 -17.07 -22.01 2.08
CA VAL A 458 -17.90 -23.12 2.54
C VAL A 458 -19.18 -22.60 3.18
N GLN A 459 -20.27 -23.35 3.03
CA GLN A 459 -21.56 -23.01 3.62
C GLN A 459 -21.67 -23.57 5.05
N VAL A 460 -21.84 -22.70 6.03
CA VAL A 460 -22.01 -23.04 7.45
C VAL A 460 -23.32 -22.42 7.95
N ASN A 461 -24.30 -23.26 8.29
CA ASN A 461 -25.64 -22.82 8.74
C ASN A 461 -26.30 -21.78 7.81
N GLY A 462 -26.15 -21.96 6.49
CA GLY A 462 -26.69 -21.05 5.47
C GLY A 462 -25.93 -19.74 5.30
N GLN A 463 -24.78 -19.58 5.96
CA GLN A 463 -23.86 -18.47 5.76
C GLN A 463 -22.61 -18.96 5.01
N GLU A 464 -22.18 -18.18 4.03
CA GLU A 464 -20.89 -18.40 3.40
C GLU A 464 -19.76 -17.93 4.32
N LYS A 465 -18.73 -18.77 4.48
CA LYS A 465 -17.53 -18.49 5.26
C LYS A 465 -16.29 -18.83 4.45
N TYR A 466 -15.24 -18.04 4.57
CA TYR A 466 -13.93 -18.36 4.03
C TYR A 466 -13.21 -19.33 4.98
N LEU A 467 -12.70 -20.43 4.44
CA LEU A 467 -11.88 -21.39 5.17
C LEU A 467 -10.47 -21.36 4.59
N ILE A 468 -9.48 -21.07 5.42
CA ILE A 468 -8.06 -21.14 5.09
C ILE A 468 -7.55 -22.48 5.59
N LEU A 469 -7.00 -23.31 4.72
CA LEU A 469 -6.24 -24.50 5.06
C LEU A 469 -4.75 -24.17 5.05
N CYS A 470 -4.05 -24.43 6.15
CA CYS A 470 -2.63 -24.19 6.32
C CYS A 470 -1.91 -25.54 6.52
N GLU A 471 -1.01 -25.91 5.60
CA GLU A 471 -0.22 -27.13 5.75
C GLU A 471 0.91 -26.91 6.75
N VAL A 472 0.91 -27.66 7.85
CA VAL A 472 1.96 -27.58 8.88
C VAL A 472 3.07 -28.57 8.54
N GLY A 473 4.28 -28.03 8.33
CA GLY A 473 5.51 -28.83 8.14
C GLY A 473 5.89 -29.62 9.40
N THR A 474 6.65 -30.71 9.23
CA THR A 474 7.08 -31.56 10.35
C THR A 474 7.91 -30.81 11.41
N ASP A 475 8.68 -29.82 10.98
CA ASP A 475 9.52 -29.00 11.86
C ASP A 475 8.73 -27.88 12.56
N GLY A 476 7.57 -27.48 12.01
CA GLY A 476 6.73 -26.41 12.55
C GLY A 476 6.07 -26.75 13.88
N LEU A 477 5.95 -28.03 14.22
CA LEU A 477 5.41 -28.49 15.51
C LEU A 477 6.39 -28.30 16.68
N LEU A 478 7.70 -28.23 16.38
CA LEU A 478 8.76 -28.04 17.37
C LEU A 478 9.06 -26.56 17.65
N ALA A 479 8.54 -25.63 16.85
CA ALA A 479 8.59 -24.19 17.12
C ALA A 479 7.58 -23.84 18.24
N THR A 480 8.01 -24.08 19.48
CA THR A 480 7.23 -24.13 20.72
C THR A 480 6.51 -22.85 21.17
N SER A 481 6.32 -21.79 20.35
CA SER A 481 5.78 -20.54 20.92
C SER A 481 4.87 -19.61 20.11
N LEU A 482 4.49 -19.83 18.84
CA LEU A 482 3.71 -18.80 18.12
C LEU A 482 2.48 -19.22 17.30
N ASP A 483 2.07 -20.49 17.25
CA ASP A 483 1.13 -20.89 16.18
C ASP A 483 0.04 -21.93 16.51
N ALA A 484 -0.30 -22.14 17.78
CA ALA A 484 -1.45 -23.00 18.14
C ALA A 484 -2.83 -22.36 17.88
N THR A 485 -2.88 -21.13 17.35
CA THR A 485 -4.10 -20.30 17.25
C THR A 485 -4.96 -20.57 16.01
N CYS A 486 -5.04 -21.81 15.50
CA CYS A 486 -6.02 -22.16 14.45
C CYS A 486 -7.44 -22.31 15.01
N ASP A 487 -8.47 -22.03 14.21
CA ASP A 487 -9.88 -22.17 14.60
C ASP A 487 -10.33 -23.63 14.66
N VAL A 488 -9.67 -24.49 13.90
CA VAL A 488 -9.84 -25.95 13.91
C VAL A 488 -8.53 -26.63 13.50
N ALA A 489 -8.24 -27.80 14.07
CA ALA A 489 -7.11 -28.63 13.68
C ALA A 489 -7.60 -29.87 12.93
N CYS A 490 -7.05 -30.10 11.74
CA CYS A 490 -7.24 -31.31 10.95
C CYS A 490 -6.01 -32.21 11.13
N LEU A 491 -6.18 -33.31 11.87
CA LEU A 491 -5.12 -34.28 12.17
C LEU A 491 -5.18 -35.43 11.15
N MET A 492 -4.35 -35.33 10.12
CA MET A 492 -4.32 -36.25 8.98
C MET A 492 -3.34 -37.40 9.20
N PHE A 493 -3.83 -38.63 9.04
CA PHE A 493 -3.02 -39.85 9.03
C PHE A 493 -3.36 -40.68 7.78
N ASP A 494 -2.45 -41.55 7.38
CA ASP A 494 -2.63 -42.49 6.28
C ASP A 494 -3.26 -43.79 6.83
N GLY A 495 -4.45 -44.14 6.35
CA GLY A 495 -5.16 -45.36 6.78
C GLY A 495 -4.38 -46.65 6.50
N SER A 496 -3.46 -46.62 5.53
CA SER A 496 -2.58 -47.74 5.19
C SER A 496 -1.30 -47.81 6.03
N ASP A 497 -0.94 -46.73 6.74
CA ASP A 497 0.25 -46.65 7.61
C ASP A 497 -0.14 -46.38 9.08
N PRO A 498 -0.18 -47.42 9.94
CA PRO A 498 -0.48 -47.28 11.36
C PRO A 498 0.46 -46.33 12.13
N LYS A 499 1.70 -46.12 11.67
CA LYS A 499 2.66 -45.21 12.35
C LYS A 499 2.23 -43.76 12.23
N SER A 500 1.62 -43.40 11.10
CA SER A 500 1.12 -42.04 10.85
C SER A 500 0.01 -41.65 11.84
N PHE A 501 -0.83 -42.60 12.26
CA PHE A 501 -1.85 -42.34 13.29
C PHE A 501 -1.22 -42.12 14.67
N ALA A 502 -0.22 -42.92 15.05
CA ALA A 502 0.48 -42.74 16.32
C ALA A 502 1.12 -41.34 16.44
N HIS A 503 1.61 -40.80 15.32
CA HIS A 503 2.09 -39.42 15.25
C HIS A 503 0.97 -38.41 15.54
N CYS A 504 -0.18 -38.50 14.86
CA CYS A 504 -1.33 -37.61 15.10
C CYS A 504 -1.88 -37.69 16.54
N ALA A 505 -1.97 -38.91 17.09
CA ALA A 505 -2.37 -39.11 18.48
C ALA A 505 -1.39 -38.47 19.47
N SER A 506 -0.08 -38.50 19.17
CA SER A 506 0.94 -37.79 19.95
C SER A 506 0.76 -36.28 19.86
N VAL A 507 0.62 -35.73 18.65
CA VAL A 507 0.41 -34.29 18.43
C VAL A 507 -0.83 -33.80 19.18
N TYR A 508 -1.95 -34.53 19.10
CA TYR A 508 -3.17 -34.20 19.83
C TYR A 508 -2.92 -34.09 21.34
N LYS A 509 -2.30 -35.10 21.95
CA LYS A 509 -2.01 -35.12 23.39
C LYS A 509 -1.12 -33.96 23.84
N HIS A 510 -0.12 -33.60 23.05
CA HIS A 510 0.86 -32.58 23.42
C HIS A 510 0.38 -31.15 23.15
N HIS A 511 -0.46 -30.92 22.13
CA HIS A 511 -0.78 -29.57 21.66
C HIS A 511 -2.26 -29.18 21.74
N TYR A 512 -3.19 -30.15 21.76
CA TYR A 512 -4.62 -29.86 21.61
C TYR A 512 -5.50 -30.45 22.73
N MET A 513 -5.04 -31.44 23.47
CA MET A 513 -5.83 -32.13 24.50
C MET A 513 -6.31 -31.21 25.63
N ASP A 514 -5.46 -30.26 26.04
CA ASP A 514 -5.79 -29.27 27.07
C ASP A 514 -6.29 -27.93 26.48
N GLY A 515 -6.44 -27.86 25.15
CA GLY A 515 -6.85 -26.66 24.42
C GLY A 515 -8.35 -26.62 24.10
N GLN A 516 -8.84 -25.44 23.71
CA GLN A 516 -10.22 -25.25 23.24
C GLN A 516 -10.38 -25.45 21.73
N THR A 517 -9.30 -25.75 21.02
CA THR A 517 -9.29 -25.89 19.56
C THR A 517 -9.96 -27.21 19.14
N PRO A 518 -11.07 -27.18 18.39
CA PRO A 518 -11.69 -28.38 17.85
C PRO A 518 -10.71 -29.17 16.99
N CYS A 519 -10.71 -30.49 17.15
CA CYS A 519 -9.84 -31.40 16.39
C CYS A 519 -10.66 -32.42 15.62
N LEU A 520 -10.38 -32.57 14.32
CA LEU A 520 -10.94 -33.61 13.47
C LEU A 520 -9.83 -34.53 13.00
N PHE A 521 -9.98 -35.83 13.23
CA PHE A 521 -9.08 -36.84 12.68
C PHE A 521 -9.52 -37.24 11.28
N VAL A 522 -8.58 -37.27 10.33
CA VAL A 522 -8.86 -37.60 8.92
C VAL A 522 -7.96 -38.74 8.48
N SER A 523 -8.58 -39.84 8.04
CA SER A 523 -7.90 -41.00 7.47
C SER A 523 -7.77 -40.79 5.96
N SER A 524 -6.61 -40.32 5.53
CA SER A 524 -6.25 -40.16 4.13
C SER A 524 -6.00 -41.50 3.43
N LYS A 525 -6.02 -41.49 2.10
CA LYS A 525 -5.85 -42.67 1.23
C LYS A 525 -6.84 -43.79 1.57
N ALA A 526 -8.08 -43.42 1.86
CA ALA A 526 -9.16 -44.37 2.15
C ALA A 526 -9.49 -45.33 0.98
N ASP A 527 -8.95 -45.06 -0.20
CA ASP A 527 -8.96 -45.96 -1.37
C ASP A 527 -8.00 -47.15 -1.24
N LEU A 528 -7.01 -47.06 -0.35
CA LEU A 528 -6.07 -48.14 -0.07
C LEU A 528 -6.59 -49.06 1.04
N PRO A 529 -6.15 -50.34 1.07
CA PRO A 529 -6.47 -51.24 2.18
C PRO A 529 -5.96 -50.69 3.51
N GLU A 530 -6.76 -50.84 4.56
CA GLU A 530 -6.35 -50.46 5.92
C GLU A 530 -5.10 -51.23 6.35
N GLY A 531 -4.15 -50.52 6.97
CA GLY A 531 -2.91 -51.10 7.46
C GLY A 531 -3.15 -52.06 8.62
N VAL A 532 -2.26 -53.05 8.77
CA VAL A 532 -2.33 -54.01 9.89
C VAL A 532 -2.08 -53.28 11.21
N ALA A 533 -3.05 -53.31 12.13
CA ALA A 533 -2.98 -52.62 13.41
C ALA A 533 -1.70 -52.97 14.20
N VAL A 534 -0.96 -51.93 14.60
CA VAL A 534 0.14 -52.04 15.58
C VAL A 534 -0.45 -51.97 16.99
N SER A 535 0.21 -52.57 17.99
CA SER A 535 -0.22 -52.59 19.39
C SER A 535 -0.65 -51.19 19.90
N GLY A 536 -1.92 -51.03 20.24
CA GLY A 536 -2.51 -49.75 20.71
C GLY A 536 -4.01 -49.67 20.44
N PRO A 537 -4.70 -48.60 20.88
CA PRO A 537 -6.10 -48.38 20.54
C PRO A 537 -6.25 -48.05 19.04
N SER A 538 -7.31 -48.54 18.42
CA SER A 538 -7.68 -48.14 17.06
C SER A 538 -7.99 -46.63 16.98
N PRO A 539 -7.90 -45.99 15.80
CA PRO A 539 -8.24 -44.59 15.63
C PRO A 539 -9.64 -44.21 16.16
N ALA A 540 -10.64 -45.06 15.91
CA ALA A 540 -12.00 -44.84 16.40
C ALA A 540 -12.10 -44.96 17.94
N GLU A 541 -11.41 -45.92 18.55
CA GLU A 541 -11.36 -46.06 20.01
C GLU A 541 -10.65 -44.89 20.68
N PHE A 542 -9.59 -44.39 20.06
CA PHE A 542 -8.88 -43.20 20.52
C PHE A 542 -9.79 -41.97 20.51
N CYS A 543 -10.44 -41.68 19.38
CA CYS A 543 -11.38 -40.56 19.28
C CYS A 543 -12.52 -40.67 20.29
N ARG A 544 -13.13 -41.87 20.43
CA ARG A 544 -14.17 -42.12 21.42
C ARG A 544 -13.67 -41.89 22.86
N LYS A 545 -12.47 -42.39 23.19
CA LYS A 545 -11.85 -42.20 24.51
C LYS A 545 -11.64 -40.72 24.84
N HIS A 546 -11.27 -39.92 23.84
CA HIS A 546 -10.98 -38.50 23.98
C HIS A 546 -12.19 -37.60 23.64
N ARG A 547 -13.40 -38.15 23.45
CA ARG A 547 -14.62 -37.41 23.10
C ARG A 547 -14.43 -36.52 21.87
N LEU A 548 -13.82 -37.09 20.84
CA LEU A 548 -13.67 -36.49 19.52
C LEU A 548 -14.61 -37.16 18.52
N PRO A 549 -14.99 -36.46 17.43
CA PRO A 549 -15.66 -37.09 16.30
C PRO A 549 -14.89 -38.31 15.79
N ALA A 550 -15.62 -39.29 15.26
CA ALA A 550 -14.99 -40.45 14.63
C ALA A 550 -14.09 -40.01 13.46
N PRO A 551 -12.97 -40.70 13.20
CA PRO A 551 -12.10 -40.38 12.08
C PRO A 551 -12.87 -40.39 10.74
N VAL A 552 -12.71 -39.33 9.95
CA VAL A 552 -13.38 -39.19 8.65
C VAL A 552 -12.49 -39.77 7.56
N PRO A 553 -12.95 -40.76 6.77
CA PRO A 553 -12.19 -41.26 5.63
C PRO A 553 -12.15 -40.21 4.51
N PHE A 554 -10.99 -40.07 3.87
CA PHE A 554 -10.77 -39.15 2.77
C PHE A 554 -9.85 -39.77 1.72
N SER A 555 -10.20 -39.57 0.46
CA SER A 555 -9.36 -39.98 -0.67
C SER A 555 -9.44 -38.93 -1.79
N CYS A 556 -8.30 -38.67 -2.42
CA CYS A 556 -8.20 -37.89 -3.66
C CYS A 556 -8.14 -38.79 -4.91
N ALA A 557 -8.29 -40.11 -4.75
CA ALA A 557 -8.21 -41.09 -5.83
C ALA A 557 -9.58 -41.22 -6.52
N GLY A 558 -9.63 -40.88 -7.80
CA GLY A 558 -10.83 -41.02 -8.63
C GLY A 558 -10.98 -39.91 -9.66
N PRO A 559 -11.80 -40.12 -10.71
CA PRO A 559 -12.12 -39.08 -11.69
C PRO A 559 -13.16 -38.06 -11.18
N ALA A 560 -13.85 -38.35 -10.08
CA ALA A 560 -14.84 -37.47 -9.49
C ALA A 560 -14.20 -36.36 -8.64
N GLU A 561 -14.89 -35.22 -8.52
CA GLU A 561 -14.50 -34.17 -7.59
C GLU A 561 -14.45 -34.72 -6.15
N PRO A 562 -13.43 -34.35 -5.36
CA PRO A 562 -13.32 -34.75 -3.97
C PRO A 562 -14.52 -34.22 -3.16
N SER A 563 -14.99 -35.01 -2.19
CA SER A 563 -16.12 -34.62 -1.35
C SER A 563 -15.82 -33.33 -0.57
N THR A 564 -16.72 -32.36 -0.68
CA THR A 564 -16.62 -31.07 0.02
C THR A 564 -17.11 -31.12 1.48
N THR A 565 -17.78 -32.21 1.88
CA THR A 565 -18.43 -32.37 3.18
C THR A 565 -17.45 -32.21 4.34
N ILE A 566 -16.22 -32.69 4.17
CA ILE A 566 -15.19 -32.61 5.22
C ILE A 566 -14.78 -31.16 5.51
N PHE A 567 -14.73 -30.30 4.49
CA PHE A 567 -14.38 -28.89 4.66
C PHE A 567 -15.52 -28.12 5.33
N THR A 568 -16.77 -28.42 4.96
CA THR A 568 -17.96 -27.92 5.66
C THR A 568 -17.97 -28.34 7.13
N GLN A 569 -17.61 -29.59 7.43
CA GLN A 569 -17.50 -30.08 8.80
C GLN A 569 -16.42 -29.32 9.57
N LEU A 570 -15.21 -29.18 9.02
CA LEU A 570 -14.12 -28.41 9.63
C LEU A 570 -14.54 -26.96 9.93
N ALA A 571 -15.16 -26.28 8.97
CA ALA A 571 -15.62 -24.91 9.16
C ALA A 571 -16.78 -24.81 10.16
N THR A 572 -17.69 -25.78 10.20
CA THR A 572 -18.76 -25.85 11.21
C THR A 572 -18.17 -26.03 12.61
N MET A 573 -17.17 -26.90 12.77
CA MET A 573 -16.46 -27.11 14.03
C MET A 573 -15.72 -25.84 14.47
N ALA A 574 -15.07 -25.13 13.52
CA ALA A 574 -14.40 -23.85 13.77
C ALA A 574 -15.38 -22.75 14.18
N ALA A 575 -16.55 -22.68 13.54
CA ALA A 575 -17.54 -21.65 13.80
C ALA A 575 -18.35 -21.90 15.09
N PHE A 576 -18.57 -23.18 15.43
CA PHE A 576 -19.34 -23.61 16.59
C PHE A 576 -18.63 -24.71 17.41
N PRO A 577 -17.52 -24.40 18.11
CA PRO A 577 -16.74 -25.39 18.88
C PRO A 577 -17.54 -26.21 19.90
N HIS A 578 -18.60 -25.62 20.47
CA HIS A 578 -19.45 -26.27 21.47
C HIS A 578 -20.32 -27.40 20.89
N LEU A 579 -20.69 -27.33 19.60
CA LEU A 579 -21.54 -28.35 18.97
C LEU A 579 -20.83 -29.69 18.80
N VAL A 580 -19.50 -29.69 18.69
CA VAL A 580 -18.68 -30.91 18.60
C VAL A 580 -18.90 -31.84 19.81
N HIS A 581 -19.16 -31.25 20.98
CA HIS A 581 -19.39 -31.99 22.21
C HIS A 581 -20.86 -32.44 22.37
N ALA A 582 -21.81 -31.72 21.75
CA ALA A 582 -23.24 -32.01 21.84
C ALA A 582 -23.65 -33.25 21.03
N GLU A 583 -23.00 -33.50 19.89
CA GLU A 583 -23.24 -34.72 19.07
C GLU A 583 -22.76 -36.00 19.77
N LEU A 584 -21.85 -35.91 20.74
CA LEU A 584 -21.29 -37.06 21.47
C LEU A 584 -22.12 -37.49 22.68
N HIS A 585 -23.13 -36.72 23.11
CA HIS A 585 -24.03 -37.12 24.19
C HIS A 585 -25.20 -37.94 23.61
N PRO A 586 -25.33 -39.26 23.88
CA PRO A 586 -26.50 -40.02 23.44
C PRO A 586 -27.81 -39.52 24.07
N SER A 587 -27.71 -38.75 25.17
CA SER A 587 -28.87 -38.19 25.88
C SER A 587 -29.41 -36.88 25.26
N SER A 588 -28.84 -36.38 24.16
CA SER A 588 -29.31 -35.15 23.49
C SER A 588 -30.53 -35.35 22.57
N PHE A 589 -31.05 -36.58 22.44
CA PHE A 589 -32.39 -36.81 21.88
C PHE A 589 -33.48 -36.05 22.66
N TRP A 590 -33.29 -35.83 23.98
CA TRP A 590 -34.22 -35.01 24.77
C TRP A 590 -34.02 -33.50 24.60
N LEU A 591 -32.79 -33.02 24.33
CA LEU A 591 -32.55 -31.59 24.09
C LEU A 591 -33.08 -31.12 22.74
N ARG A 592 -33.06 -31.95 21.68
CA ARG A 592 -33.75 -31.64 20.42
C ARG A 592 -35.27 -31.55 20.60
N GLY A 593 -35.85 -32.34 21.51
CA GLY A 593 -37.26 -32.22 21.90
C GLY A 593 -37.58 -30.89 22.59
N LEU A 594 -36.74 -30.46 23.54
CA LEU A 594 -36.95 -29.21 24.28
C LEU A 594 -36.63 -27.94 23.46
N LEU A 595 -35.57 -27.94 22.64
CA LEU A 595 -35.27 -26.80 21.76
C LEU A 595 -36.31 -26.65 20.63
N GLY A 596 -36.89 -27.76 20.15
CA GLY A 596 -38.03 -27.71 19.22
C GLY A 596 -39.27 -27.08 19.87
N VAL A 597 -39.54 -27.38 21.14
CA VAL A 597 -40.70 -26.83 21.87
C VAL A 597 -40.46 -25.38 22.31
N VAL A 598 -39.25 -25.01 22.78
CA VAL A 598 -38.92 -23.63 23.15
C VAL A 598 -38.83 -22.75 21.89
N GLY A 599 -38.27 -23.24 20.79
CA GLY A 599 -38.24 -22.54 19.50
C GLY A 599 -39.65 -22.30 18.95
N ALA A 600 -40.53 -23.30 19.02
CA ALA A 600 -41.94 -23.14 18.64
C ALA A 600 -42.70 -22.19 19.57
N ALA A 601 -42.43 -22.21 20.88
CA ALA A 601 -43.06 -21.31 21.84
C ALA A 601 -42.60 -19.85 21.64
N VAL A 602 -41.32 -19.60 21.40
CA VAL A 602 -40.79 -18.25 21.15
C VAL A 602 -41.29 -17.71 19.81
N ALA A 603 -41.35 -18.55 18.76
CA ALA A 603 -41.96 -18.16 17.49
C ALA A 603 -43.47 -17.88 17.61
N ALA A 604 -44.20 -18.66 18.41
CA ALA A 604 -45.63 -18.43 18.68
C ALA A 604 -45.86 -17.13 19.49
N VAL A 605 -45.01 -16.83 20.47
CA VAL A 605 -45.11 -15.59 21.27
C VAL A 605 -44.73 -14.37 20.42
N LEU A 606 -43.70 -14.45 19.59
CA LEU A 606 -43.31 -13.37 18.69
C LEU A 606 -44.36 -13.13 17.60
N SER A 607 -44.92 -14.18 17.01
CA SER A 607 -46.00 -14.07 16.04
C SER A 607 -47.31 -13.53 16.65
N PHE A 608 -47.66 -13.93 17.89
CA PHE A 608 -48.84 -13.40 18.59
C PHE A 608 -48.67 -11.95 19.05
N SER A 609 -47.46 -11.56 19.46
CA SER A 609 -47.16 -10.16 19.81
C SER A 609 -47.11 -9.26 18.57
N LEU A 610 -46.52 -9.72 17.46
CA LEU A 610 -46.60 -9.04 16.15
C LEU A 610 -48.06 -8.89 15.66
N TYR A 611 -48.87 -9.94 15.78
CA TYR A 611 -50.29 -9.89 15.41
C TYR A 611 -51.08 -8.88 16.28
N ARG A 612 -50.83 -8.83 17.59
CA ARG A 612 -51.47 -7.85 18.49
C ARG A 612 -51.06 -6.40 18.21
N VAL A 613 -49.82 -6.17 17.75
CA VAL A 613 -49.36 -4.83 17.35
C VAL A 613 -50.02 -4.40 16.04
N LEU A 614 -50.14 -5.31 15.06
CA LEU A 614 -50.76 -5.03 13.76
C LEU A 614 -52.28 -4.81 13.83
N VAL A 615 -53.00 -5.50 14.71
CA VAL A 615 -54.47 -5.35 14.85
C VAL A 615 -54.86 -4.10 15.65
N LYS A 616 -53.95 -3.50 16.42
CA LYS A 616 -54.23 -2.23 17.14
C LYS A 616 -53.90 -0.96 16.35
N SER A 617 -53.33 -1.08 15.15
CA SER A 617 -53.04 0.05 14.27
C SER A 617 -54.04 0.22 13.11
N GLN A 618 -55.20 -0.40 13.20
CA GLN A 618 -56.41 -0.10 12.42
C GLN A 618 -57.52 0.29 13.40
#